data_AF-A0A7J0ETF5-F1
#
_entry.id   AF-A0A7J0ETF5-F1
#
_cell.length_a   1.000
_cell.length_b   1.000
_cell.length_c   1.000
_cell.angle_alpha   90.00
_cell.angle_beta   90.00
_cell.angle_gamma   90.00
#
_symmetry.space_group_name_H-M   'P 1'
#
loop_
_entity.id
_entity.type
_entity.pdbx_description
1 polymer ?
#
loop_
_entity_poly.entity_id
_entity_poly.type
_entity_poly.pdbx_seq_one_letter_code
_entity_poly.pdbx_strand_id
1 'polypeptide(L)'
;MQPISNPFSEAHFRPFKTHIVLRDLKGKGWVVTVVPVAGRHSFSGGWRSFAVDNRLEEGDVCIFELVKRNEMQVHVFRVRQS
;
A
#
# COMPACT_ATOMS: atom_id res chain seq x y z
N MET A 1 6.96 2.31 -8.64
CA MET A 1 5.86 1.40 -8.24
C MET A 1 6.36 0.59 -7.05
N GLN A 2 5.50 0.30 -6.08
CA GLN A 2 5.86 -0.52 -4.92
C GLN A 2 5.29 -1.93 -5.11
N PRO A 3 6.11 -2.99 -5.21
CA PRO A 3 5.61 -4.35 -5.32
C PRO A 3 4.90 -4.81 -4.04
N ILE A 4 3.88 -5.65 -4.20
CA ILE A 4 3.16 -6.33 -3.13
C ILE A 4 3.61 -7.80 -3.09
N SER A 5 3.60 -8.42 -1.90
CA SER A 5 4.03 -9.81 -1.74
C SER A 5 3.16 -10.79 -2.53
N ASN A 6 3.79 -11.76 -3.19
CA ASN A 6 3.11 -12.61 -4.18
C ASN A 6 1.94 -13.46 -3.62
N PRO A 7 2.09 -14.18 -2.49
CA PRO A 7 1.01 -15.01 -1.95
C PRO A 7 -0.23 -14.18 -1.55
N PHE A 8 0.01 -13.01 -0.96
CA PHE A 8 -1.06 -12.08 -0.61
C PHE A 8 -1.74 -11.52 -1.86
N SER A 9 -0.94 -11.19 -2.87
CA SER A 9 -1.40 -10.64 -4.14
C SER A 9 -2.38 -11.58 -4.85
N GLU A 10 -2.01 -12.85 -4.97
CA GLU A 10 -2.80 -13.88 -5.63
C GLU A 10 -4.10 -14.18 -4.88
N ALA A 11 -4.06 -14.17 -3.54
CA ALA A 11 -5.22 -14.48 -2.71
C ALA A 11 -6.27 -13.34 -2.70
N HIS A 12 -5.84 -12.09 -2.80
CA HIS A 12 -6.70 -10.94 -2.49
C HIS A 12 -6.94 -9.96 -3.63
N PHE A 13 -6.12 -9.98 -4.69
CA PHE A 13 -6.27 -9.05 -5.81
C PHE A 13 -6.71 -9.73 -7.09
N ARG A 14 -7.55 -9.01 -7.84
CA ARG A 14 -8.04 -9.45 -9.14
C ARG A 14 -7.02 -9.13 -10.23
N PRO A 15 -7.00 -9.85 -11.37
CA PRO A 15 -6.01 -9.66 -12.44
C PRO A 15 -6.28 -8.39 -13.28
N PHE A 16 -6.78 -7.32 -12.66
CA PHE A 16 -7.06 -6.04 -13.31
C PHE A 16 -6.81 -4.87 -12.37
N LYS A 17 -6.62 -3.69 -12.97
CA LYS A 17 -6.40 -2.42 -12.26
C LYS A 17 -7.53 -2.16 -11.27
N THR A 18 -7.18 -1.91 -10.00
CA THR A 18 -8.14 -1.63 -8.93
C THR A 18 -7.70 -0.41 -8.12
N HIS A 19 -8.66 0.36 -7.60
CA HIS A 19 -8.41 1.43 -6.64
C HIS A 19 -8.68 0.91 -5.22
N ILE A 20 -7.72 1.12 -4.33
CA ILE A 20 -7.86 0.80 -2.91
C ILE A 20 -7.62 2.07 -2.07
N VAL A 21 -8.24 2.12 -0.90
CA VAL A 21 -8.00 3.17 0.09
C VAL A 21 -7.02 2.65 1.13
N LEU A 22 -5.86 3.29 1.26
CA LEU A 22 -4.98 3.12 2.41
C LEU A 22 -5.47 4.05 3.51
N ARG A 23 -5.71 3.55 4.73
CA ARG A 23 -6.19 4.36 5.85
C ARG A 23 -5.30 4.21 7.07
N ASP A 24 -4.87 5.32 7.67
CA ASP A 24 -4.10 5.29 8.91
C ASP A 24 -5.01 5.13 10.15
N LEU A 25 -4.40 4.93 11.32
CA LEU A 25 -5.09 4.83 12.61
C LEU A 25 -5.84 6.12 13.01
N LYS A 26 -5.52 7.26 12.38
CA LYS A 26 -6.18 8.56 12.62
C LYS A 26 -7.35 8.79 11.65
N GLY A 27 -7.63 7.83 10.77
CA GLY A 27 -8.70 7.88 9.78
C GLY A 27 -8.34 8.60 8.48
N LYS A 28 -7.13 9.15 8.32
CA LYS A 28 -6.68 9.77 7.08
C LYS A 28 -6.54 8.70 6.00
N GLY A 29 -7.07 8.99 4.81
CA GLY A 29 -7.14 8.05 3.69
C GLY A 29 -6.39 8.53 2.46
N TRP A 30 -5.78 7.60 1.72
CA TRP A 30 -5.15 7.83 0.42
C TRP A 30 -5.66 6.81 -0.59
N VAL A 31 -6.16 7.28 -1.73
CA VAL A 31 -6.54 6.40 -2.84
C VAL A 31 -5.27 6.02 -3.60
N VAL A 32 -4.98 4.73 -3.68
CA VAL A 32 -3.87 4.19 -4.47
C VAL A 32 -4.37 3.20 -5.51
N THR A 33 -3.67 3.14 -6.63
CA THR A 33 -3.96 2.22 -7.73
C THR A 33 -3.10 0.98 -7.59
N VAL A 34 -3.73 -0.19 -7.58
CA VAL A 34 -3.10 -1.50 -7.67
C VAL A 34 -3.16 -1.96 -9.13
N VAL A 35 -2.02 -2.29 -9.73
CA VAL A 35 -1.93 -2.81 -11.10
C VAL A 35 -1.24 -4.18 -11.12
N PRO A 36 -1.70 -5.13 -11.95
CA PRO A 36 -0.96 -6.36 -12.20
C PRO A 36 0.27 -6.06 -13.06
N VAL A 37 1.44 -6.58 -12.66
CA VAL A 37 2.73 -6.45 -13.33
C VAL A 37 3.43 -7.79 -13.28
N ALA A 38 3.62 -8.44 -14.43
CA ALA A 38 4.37 -9.70 -14.56
C ALA A 38 3.99 -10.79 -13.54
N GLY A 39 2.69 -11.01 -13.32
CA GLY A 39 2.18 -12.03 -12.39
C GLY A 39 2.12 -11.60 -10.91
N ARG A 40 2.49 -10.36 -10.58
CA ARG A 40 2.37 -9.77 -9.25
C ARG A 40 1.47 -8.53 -9.29
N HIS A 41 1.14 -7.95 -8.15
CA HIS A 41 0.54 -6.62 -8.10
C HIS A 41 1.49 -5.59 -7.50
N SER A 42 1.28 -4.33 -7.88
CA SER A 42 2.07 -3.21 -7.38
C SER A 42 1.21 -1.98 -7.13
N PHE A 43 1.55 -1.22 -6.09
CA PHE A 43 1.03 0.13 -5.95
C PHE A 43 1.69 1.06 -6.98
N SER A 44 0.86 1.84 -7.65
CA SER A 44 1.23 2.73 -8.75
C SER A 44 0.73 4.15 -8.50
N GLY A 45 -0.36 4.58 -9.15
CA GLY A 45 -0.97 5.89 -8.93
C GLY A 45 -1.33 6.12 -7.46
N GLY A 46 -1.10 7.32 -6.94
CA GLY A 46 -1.37 7.68 -5.54
C GLY A 46 -0.31 7.23 -4.53
N TRP A 47 0.54 6.24 -4.86
CA TRP A 47 1.59 5.76 -3.95
C TRP A 47 2.58 6.85 -3.57
N ARG A 48 3.04 7.65 -4.55
CA ARG A 48 3.98 8.75 -4.28
C ARG A 48 3.38 9.79 -3.33
N SER A 49 2.11 10.14 -3.52
CA SER A 49 1.41 11.08 -2.63
C SER A 49 1.31 10.53 -1.21
N PHE A 50 0.94 9.24 -1.07
CA PHE A 50 0.97 8.57 0.24
C PHE A 50 2.36 8.63 0.90
N ALA A 51 3.42 8.31 0.14
CA ALA A 51 4.78 8.30 0.66
C ALA A 51 5.26 9.70 1.10
N VAL A 52 4.97 10.73 0.31
CA VAL A 52 5.33 12.13 0.63
C VAL A 52 4.53 12.65 1.83
N ASP A 53 3.22 12.42 1.86
CA ASP A 53 2.35 12.84 2.96
C ASP A 53 2.76 12.21 4.29
N ASN A 54 3.18 10.94 4.25
CA ASN A 54 3.67 10.22 5.40
C ASN A 54 5.17 10.42 5.61
N ARG A 55 5.88 11.24 4.81
CA ARG A 55 7.33 11.46 4.94
C ARG A 55 8.10 10.13 5.07
N LEU A 56 7.78 9.16 4.22
CA LEU A 56 8.44 7.85 4.27
C LEU A 56 9.90 8.00 3.88
N GLU A 57 10.78 7.45 4.70
CA GLU A 57 12.22 7.43 4.48
C GLU A 57 12.69 6.01 4.19
N GLU A 58 13.90 5.89 3.66
CA GLU A 58 14.54 4.57 3.51
C GLU A 58 14.70 3.91 4.88
N GLY A 59 14.32 2.64 4.97
CA GLY A 59 14.31 1.88 6.23
C GLY A 59 12.98 1.91 6.99
N ASP A 60 12.04 2.81 6.64
CA ASP A 60 10.69 2.74 7.18
C ASP A 60 9.96 1.48 6.70
N VAL A 61 9.21 0.86 7.61
CA VAL A 61 8.41 -0.33 7.32
C VAL A 61 6.93 0.04 7.31
N CYS A 62 6.26 -0.19 6.18
CA CYS A 62 4.81 -0.07 6.05
C CYS A 62 4.17 -1.46 6.07
N ILE A 63 3.27 -1.69 7.02
CA ILE A 63 2.40 -2.88 7.07
C ILE A 63 1.02 -2.50 6.56
N PHE A 64 0.48 -3.29 5.63
CA PHE A 64 -0.85 -3.11 5.05
C PHE A 64 -1.74 -4.28 5.44
N GLU A 65 -2.79 -4.01 6.20
CA GLU A 65 -3.80 -4.99 6.60
C GLU A 65 -5.06 -4.80 5.77
N LEU A 66 -5.52 -5.85 5.08
CA LEU A 66 -6.76 -5.80 4.31
C LEU A 66 -7.97 -5.92 5.22
N VAL A 67 -8.64 -4.79 5.48
CA VAL A 67 -9.81 -4.73 6.36
C VAL A 67 -11.12 -4.83 5.59
N LYS A 68 -11.15 -4.43 4.31
CA LYS A 68 -12.28 -4.63 3.39
C LYS A 68 -11.77 -4.80 1.97
N ARG A 69 -12.64 -5.26 1.05
CA ARG A 69 -12.28 -5.55 -0.36
C ARG A 69 -11.40 -4.48 -1.04
N ASN A 70 -11.67 -3.19 -0.82
CA ASN A 70 -10.93 -2.08 -1.41
C ASN A 70 -10.38 -1.11 -0.35
N GLU A 71 -10.15 -1.58 0.88
CA GLU A 71 -9.67 -0.75 1.98
C GLU A 71 -8.61 -1.52 2.78
N MET A 72 -7.45 -0.89 2.95
CA MET A 72 -6.36 -1.41 3.75
C MET A 72 -6.05 -0.43 4.87
N GLN A 73 -5.88 -0.95 6.08
CA GLN A 73 -5.30 -0.20 7.17
C GLN A 73 -3.78 -0.20 7.03
N VAL A 74 -3.14 0.96 7.24
CA VAL A 74 -1.69 1.11 7.12
C VAL A 74 -1.06 1.47 8.46
N HIS A 75 0.03 0.77 8.77
CA HIS A 75 0.86 0.99 9.95
C HIS A 75 2.27 1.30 9.50
N VAL A 76 2.78 2.48 9.87
CA VAL A 76 4.13 2.92 9.51
C VAL A 76 5.03 2.83 10.74
N PHE A 77 6.01 1.95 10.68
CA PHE A 77 7.05 1.79 11.70
C PHE A 77 8.31 2.50 11.21
N ARG A 78 8.74 3.51 11.97
CA ARG A 78 9.90 4.31 11.61
C ARG A 78 11.18 3.62 12.02
N VAL A 79 12.18 3.66 11.15
CA VAL A 79 13.54 3.32 11.57
C VAL A 79 13.95 4.32 12.66
N ARG A 80 14.56 3.83 13.75
CA ARG A 80 15.07 4.73 14.79
C ARG A 80 16.16 5.58 14.17
N GLN A 81 15.93 6.89 14.09
CA GLN A 81 17.01 7.85 13.85
C GLN A 81 17.82 7.88 15.16
N SER A 82 19.06 7.38 15.10
CA SER A 82 20.06 7.49 16.17
C SER A 82 20.56 8.92 16.30
#